data_AF-A0A8I1PNH4-F1
#
_entry.id   AF-A0A8I1PNH4-F1
#
_cell.length_a   1.000
_cell.length_b   1.000
_cell.length_c   1.000
_cell.angle_alpha   90.00
_cell.angle_beta   90.00
_cell.angle_gamma   90.00
#
_symmetry.space_group_name_H-M   'P 1'
#
loop_
_entity.id
_entity.type
_entity.pdbx_description
1 polymer ?
#
loop_
_entity_poly.entity_id
_entity_poly.type
_entity_poly.pdbx_seq_one_letter_code
_entity_poly.pdbx_strand_id
1 'polypeptide(L)'
;MNIAKIIREGREKLNLNQSELAELLGVTPQAVQQWESGATQPRGKRLNKIAEVLKLPSILMHFGILEDVPGKKDVAKPPEPPPGDPPRTIVEKSVSPNDVLINEVVKAMQRMSKEDAALLVTLSKALVREEPQSAATGAKKLPVPDLAPHPASAFPPRRVPRTTGKARGKTAVR
;
A
#
# COMPACT_ATOMS: atom_id res chain seq x y z
N MET A 1 10.13 8.87 10.52
CA MET A 1 9.78 7.93 9.45
C MET A 1 11.07 7.58 8.70
N ASN A 2 11.66 6.40 8.94
CA ASN A 2 12.99 6.08 8.40
C ASN A 2 12.90 5.29 7.09
N ILE A 3 12.31 5.90 6.05
CA ILE A 3 12.28 5.34 4.68
C ILE A 3 13.69 5.02 4.18
N ALA A 4 14.66 5.89 4.48
CA ALA A 4 16.06 5.70 4.11
C ALA A 4 16.63 4.36 4.59
N LYS A 5 16.34 3.99 5.84
CA LYS A 5 16.77 2.72 6.44
C LYS A 5 16.09 1.52 5.78
N ILE A 6 14.79 1.62 5.50
CA ILE A 6 14.02 0.55 4.83
C ILE A 6 14.56 0.29 3.42
N ILE A 7 14.87 1.34 2.66
CA ILE A 7 15.43 1.20 1.31
C ILE A 7 16.79 0.50 1.38
N ARG A 8 17.66 0.92 2.29
CA ARG A 8 18.99 0.32 2.46
C ARG A 8 18.90 -1.14 2.87
N GLU A 9 18.09 -1.47 3.87
CA GLU A 9 17.92 -2.84 4.34
C GLU A 9 17.27 -3.73 3.28
N GLY A 10 16.28 -3.23 2.54
CA GLY A 10 15.68 -3.95 1.42
C GLY A 10 16.69 -4.24 0.31
N ARG A 11 17.56 -3.26 0.00
CA ARG A 11 18.65 -3.41 -0.97
C ARG A 11 19.64 -4.48 -0.52
N GLU A 12 20.08 -4.43 0.73
CA GLU A 12 21.02 -5.38 1.33
C GLU A 12 20.43 -6.80 1.37
N LYS A 13 19.14 -6.96 1.71
CA LYS A 13 18.44 -8.25 1.67
C LYS A 13 18.42 -8.89 0.28
N LEU A 14 18.43 -8.08 -0.78
CA LEU A 14 18.45 -8.54 -2.17
C LEU A 14 19.86 -8.60 -2.77
N ASN A 15 20.91 -8.29 -1.99
CA ASN A 15 22.31 -8.20 -2.44
C ASN A 15 22.53 -7.26 -3.64
N LEU A 16 21.72 -6.20 -3.76
CA LEU A 16 21.81 -5.25 -4.86
C LEU A 16 22.79 -4.11 -4.54
N ASN A 17 23.48 -3.59 -5.55
CA ASN A 17 24.22 -2.33 -5.42
C ASN A 17 23.29 -1.11 -5.63
N GLN A 18 23.70 0.08 -5.19
CA GLN A 18 22.93 1.32 -5.38
C GLN A 18 22.67 1.62 -6.87
N SER A 19 23.67 1.35 -7.73
CA SER A 19 23.55 1.52 -9.17
C SER A 19 22.56 0.53 -9.80
N GLU A 20 22.58 -0.73 -9.38
CA GLU A 20 21.65 -1.76 -9.87
C GLU A 20 20.22 -1.44 -9.45
N LEU A 21 20.02 -1.01 -8.20
CA LEU A 21 18.71 -0.53 -7.74
C LEU A 21 18.24 0.68 -8.55
N ALA A 22 19.16 1.58 -8.92
CA ALA A 22 18.83 2.75 -9.73
C ALA A 22 18.42 2.36 -11.16
N GLU A 23 19.11 1.40 -11.77
CA GLU A 23 18.79 0.85 -13.09
C GLU A 23 17.39 0.20 -13.11
N LEU A 24 17.08 -0.63 -12.11
CA LEU A 24 15.76 -1.26 -11.97
C LEU A 24 14.62 -0.23 -11.81
N LEU A 25 14.91 0.89 -11.15
CA LEU A 25 13.94 1.97 -10.92
C LEU A 25 13.88 2.99 -12.08
N GLY A 26 14.83 2.94 -13.02
CA GLY A 26 14.99 3.92 -14.10
C GLY A 26 15.35 5.31 -13.57
N VAL A 27 16.20 5.38 -12.54
CA VAL A 27 16.66 6.65 -11.93
C VAL A 27 18.18 6.70 -11.89
N THR A 28 18.74 7.87 -11.56
CA THR A 28 20.19 8.01 -11.40
C THR A 28 20.66 7.39 -10.08
N PRO A 29 21.87 6.79 -10.01
CA PRO A 29 22.44 6.26 -8.76
C PRO A 29 22.51 7.32 -7.65
N GLN A 30 22.78 8.58 -8.03
CA GLN A 30 22.80 9.71 -7.11
C GLN A 30 21.44 9.95 -6.41
N ALA A 31 20.33 9.68 -7.09
CA ALA A 31 19.01 9.78 -6.47
C ALA A 31 18.81 8.71 -5.38
N VAL A 32 19.24 7.47 -5.64
CA VAL A 32 19.19 6.38 -4.67
C VAL A 32 20.07 6.70 -3.45
N GLN A 33 21.28 7.21 -3.69
CA GLN A 33 22.18 7.66 -2.62
C GLN A 33 21.54 8.75 -1.74
N GLN A 34 20.87 9.73 -2.34
CA GLN A 34 20.16 10.80 -1.61
C GLN A 34 18.98 10.26 -0.80
N TRP A 35 18.34 9.18 -1.25
CA TRP A 35 17.25 8.54 -0.49
C TRP A 35 17.78 7.72 0.68
N GLU A 36 18.84 6.93 0.46
CA GLU A 36 19.47 6.13 1.53
C GLU A 36 20.16 7.00 2.59
N SER A 37 20.66 8.19 2.22
CA SER A 37 21.22 9.15 3.18
C SER A 37 20.15 9.98 3.92
N GLY A 38 18.89 9.88 3.49
CA GLY A 38 17.79 10.69 4.03
C GLY A 38 17.79 12.15 3.58
N ALA A 39 18.71 12.56 2.68
CA ALA A 39 18.78 13.91 2.14
C ALA A 39 17.53 14.28 1.31
N THR A 40 16.89 13.30 0.68
CA THR A 40 15.66 13.50 -0.09
C THR A 40 14.74 12.31 0.06
N GLN A 41 13.42 12.52 0.06
CA GLN A 41 12.45 11.44 0.11
C GLN A 41 11.88 11.13 -1.29
N PRO A 42 11.80 9.85 -1.68
CA PRO A 42 11.17 9.48 -2.94
C PRO A 42 9.67 9.81 -2.92
N ARG A 43 9.18 10.39 -4.03
CA ARG A 43 7.75 10.75 -4.19
C ARG A 43 6.90 9.52 -4.51
N GLY A 44 5.60 9.57 -4.19
CA GLY A 44 4.66 8.44 -4.23
C GLY A 44 4.78 7.49 -5.42
N LYS A 45 4.91 8.00 -6.67
CA LYS A 45 5.11 7.13 -7.86
C LYS A 45 6.40 6.31 -7.79
N ARG A 46 7.50 6.91 -7.33
CA ARG A 46 8.79 6.22 -7.15
C ARG A 46 8.76 5.31 -5.93
N LEU A 47 8.07 5.72 -4.88
CA LEU A 47 7.90 4.93 -3.66
C LEU A 47 7.20 3.60 -3.93
N ASN A 48 6.17 3.60 -4.79
CA ASN A 48 5.53 2.36 -5.25
C ASN A 48 6.47 1.48 -6.06
N LYS A 49 7.24 2.05 -7.01
CA LYS A 49 8.25 1.28 -7.76
C LYS A 49 9.33 0.68 -6.86
N ILE A 50 9.78 1.43 -5.85
CA ILE A 50 10.75 0.94 -4.87
C ILE A 50 10.16 -0.24 -4.09
N ALA A 51 8.90 -0.15 -3.67
CA ALA A 51 8.18 -1.23 -3.01
C ALA A 51 8.10 -2.50 -3.90
N GLU A 52 7.78 -2.33 -5.19
CA GLU A 52 7.74 -3.42 -6.18
C GLU A 52 9.13 -4.09 -6.36
N VAL A 53 10.19 -3.31 -6.56
CA VAL A 53 11.54 -3.83 -6.77
C VAL A 53 12.08 -4.52 -5.52
N LEU A 54 11.86 -3.91 -4.35
CA LEU A 54 12.30 -4.48 -3.07
C LEU A 54 11.40 -5.60 -2.56
N LYS A 55 10.29 -5.89 -3.25
CA LYS A 55 9.25 -6.85 -2.82
C LYS A 55 8.72 -6.57 -1.41
N LEU A 56 8.62 -5.28 -1.07
CA LEU A 56 8.12 -4.81 0.22
C LEU A 56 6.72 -4.22 0.05
N PRO A 57 5.84 -4.31 1.06
CA PRO A 57 4.51 -3.75 0.93
C PRO A 57 4.59 -2.20 0.95
N SER A 58 3.85 -1.52 0.07
CA SER A 58 3.87 -0.05 -0.06
C SER A 58 3.49 0.67 1.25
N ILE A 59 2.73 -0.01 2.11
CA ILE A 59 2.41 0.46 3.47
C ILE A 59 3.68 0.66 4.31
N LEU A 60 4.68 -0.21 4.19
CA LEU A 60 5.93 -0.11 4.95
C LEU A 60 6.68 1.17 4.59
N MET A 61 6.70 1.49 3.29
CA MET A 61 7.35 2.68 2.76
C MET A 61 6.59 3.97 3.13
N HIS A 62 5.27 3.91 3.30
CA HIS A 62 4.48 5.06 3.74
C HIS A 62 4.53 5.26 5.25
N PHE A 63 4.46 4.19 6.04
CA PHE A 63 4.27 4.28 7.49
C PHE A 63 5.56 4.17 8.29
N GLY A 64 6.65 3.69 7.68
CA GLY A 64 7.98 3.67 8.30
C GLY A 64 8.11 2.73 9.50
N ILE A 65 7.15 1.82 9.67
CA ILE A 65 7.17 0.78 10.70
C ILE A 65 7.94 -0.39 10.12
N LEU A 66 9.17 -0.59 10.56
CA LEU A 66 9.94 -1.79 10.24
C LEU A 66 9.51 -2.89 11.21
N GLU A 67 8.46 -3.63 10.87
CA GLU A 67 8.24 -4.92 11.51
C GLU A 67 9.35 -5.86 11.00
N ASP A 68 10.20 -6.32 11.92
CA ASP A 68 11.15 -7.39 11.66
C ASP A 68 10.35 -8.68 11.46
N VAL A 69 9.98 -8.98 10.21
CA VAL A 69 9.34 -10.25 9.86
C VAL A 69 10.44 -11.20 9.39
N PRO A 70 10.88 -12.17 10.22
CA PRO A 70 11.86 -13.16 9.81
C PRO A 70 11.19 -14.21 8.93
N GLY A 71 11.57 -14.21 7.65
CA GLY A 71 11.54 -15.42 6.82
C GLY A 71 10.23 -15.76 6.13
N LYS A 72 10.22 -15.62 4.81
CA LYS A 72 10.29 -16.80 3.93
C LYS A 72 10.70 -16.39 2.52
N LYS A 73 11.67 -17.14 2.02
CA LYS A 73 12.07 -17.20 0.61
C LYS A 73 10.90 -17.78 -0.20
N ASP A 74 10.94 -17.52 -1.50
CA ASP A 74 10.13 -18.13 -2.56
C ASP A 74 8.74 -17.51 -2.80
N VAL A 75 8.67 -16.47 -3.62
CA VAL A 75 7.73 -16.46 -4.76
C VAL A 75 8.39 -15.82 -5.97
N ALA A 76 8.56 -16.65 -7.00
CA ALA A 76 8.91 -16.30 -8.35
C ALA A 76 7.70 -15.75 -9.13
N LYS A 77 8.00 -14.83 -10.05
CA LYS A 77 7.20 -14.35 -11.19
C LYS A 77 5.94 -13.50 -10.87
N PRO A 78 5.76 -12.32 -11.52
CA PRO A 78 4.52 -11.56 -11.47
C PRO A 78 3.43 -12.24 -12.33
N PRO A 79 2.20 -12.42 -11.86
CA PRO A 79 1.09 -12.74 -12.74
C PRO A 79 0.56 -11.43 -13.35
N GLU A 80 0.59 -11.37 -14.68
CA GLU A 80 -0.28 -10.48 -15.45
C GLU A 80 -1.75 -10.72 -15.08
N PRO A 81 -2.62 -9.70 -15.10
CA PRO A 81 -4.04 -9.87 -14.81
C PRO A 81 -4.82 -10.32 -16.06
N PRO A 82 -5.52 -11.47 -16.06
CA PRO A 82 -6.67 -11.67 -16.93
C PRO A 82 -7.96 -11.12 -16.28
N PRO A 83 -8.94 -10.66 -17.09
CA PRO A 83 -10.12 -9.96 -16.62
C PRO A 83 -11.21 -10.94 -16.17
N GLY A 84 -11.97 -10.55 -15.15
CA GLY A 84 -13.25 -11.18 -14.80
C GLY A 84 -13.15 -12.24 -13.70
N ASP A 85 -13.06 -11.78 -12.46
CA ASP A 85 -13.96 -12.15 -11.35
C ASP A 85 -13.36 -11.61 -10.03
N PRO A 86 -14.16 -11.04 -9.12
CA PRO A 86 -13.63 -10.51 -7.86
C PRO A 86 -13.22 -11.66 -6.93
N PRO A 87 -11.94 -11.80 -6.54
CA PRO A 87 -11.57 -12.80 -5.56
C PRO A 87 -12.01 -12.31 -4.19
N ARG A 88 -12.86 -13.13 -3.57
CA ARG A 88 -13.28 -13.03 -2.17
C ARG A 88 -12.04 -12.82 -1.29
N THR A 89 -12.13 -11.80 -0.45
CA THR A 89 -11.31 -11.51 0.73
C THR A 89 -10.71 -12.77 1.37
N ILE A 90 -9.40 -12.97 1.22
CA ILE A 90 -8.63 -13.80 2.13
C ILE A 90 -8.28 -12.89 3.30
N VAL A 91 -9.10 -13.00 4.35
CA VAL A 91 -8.84 -12.38 5.65
C VAL A 91 -7.67 -13.17 6.27
N GLU A 92 -6.45 -12.65 6.16
CA GLU A 92 -5.33 -13.15 6.96
C GLU A 92 -5.66 -12.87 8.42
N LYS A 93 -6.05 -13.93 9.14
CA LYS A 93 -6.46 -13.87 10.54
C LYS A 93 -5.22 -13.53 11.37
N SER A 94 -5.11 -12.26 11.74
CA SER A 94 -4.29 -11.79 12.86
C SER A 94 -4.54 -12.72 14.03
N VAL A 95 -3.53 -13.48 14.48
CA VAL A 95 -3.68 -14.41 15.60
C VAL A 95 -3.95 -13.59 16.87
N SER A 96 -5.21 -13.29 17.07
CA SER A 96 -5.76 -12.76 18.31
C SER A 96 -5.73 -13.88 19.35
N PRO A 97 -5.61 -13.61 20.65
CA PRO A 97 -5.65 -14.66 21.69
C PRO A 97 -6.84 -15.62 21.56
N ASN A 98 -7.94 -15.14 20.97
CA ASN A 98 -9.12 -15.94 20.63
C ASN A 98 -8.83 -17.03 19.59
N ASP A 99 -7.87 -16.86 18.70
CA ASP A 99 -7.49 -17.85 17.68
C ASP A 99 -6.76 -19.04 18.27
N VAL A 100 -6.00 -18.83 19.35
CA VAL A 100 -5.37 -19.93 20.09
C VAL A 100 -6.44 -20.81 20.73
N LEU A 101 -7.42 -20.19 21.41
CA LEU A 101 -8.54 -20.90 22.02
C LEU A 101 -9.41 -21.62 20.97
N ILE A 102 -9.69 -20.97 19.83
CA ILE A 102 -10.43 -21.60 18.72
C ILE A 102 -9.67 -22.83 18.20
N ASN A 103 -8.35 -22.73 18.04
CA ASN A 103 -7.54 -23.84 17.56
C ASN A 103 -7.44 -24.98 18.59
N GLU A 104 -7.43 -24.68 19.89
CA GLU A 104 -7.47 -25.68 20.95
C GLU A 104 -8.81 -26.42 20.99
N VAL A 105 -9.92 -25.70 20.88
CA VAL A 105 -11.27 -26.29 20.82
C VAL A 105 -11.40 -27.18 19.57
N VAL A 106 -10.91 -26.73 18.41
CA VAL A 106 -10.92 -27.53 17.18
C VAL A 106 -10.08 -28.80 17.33
N LYS A 107 -8.89 -28.71 17.93
CA LYS A 107 -8.05 -29.90 18.22
C LYS A 107 -8.70 -30.86 19.21
N ALA A 108 -9.44 -30.35 20.20
CA ALA A 108 -10.21 -31.17 21.12
C ALA A 108 -11.38 -31.88 20.41
N MET A 109 -12.13 -31.16 19.56
CA MET A 109 -13.23 -31.73 18.78
C MET A 109 -12.78 -32.84 17.82
N GLN A 110 -11.58 -32.73 17.24
CA GLN A 110 -11.01 -33.76 16.36
C GLN A 110 -10.67 -35.08 17.07
N ARG A 111 -10.54 -35.07 18.41
CA ARG A 111 -10.29 -36.26 19.23
C ARG A 111 -11.57 -36.92 19.75
N MET A 112 -12.74 -36.32 19.49
CA MET A 112 -14.05 -36.84 19.92
C MET A 112 -14.77 -37.58 18.80
N SER A 113 -15.78 -38.39 19.15
CA SER A 113 -16.68 -39.03 18.18
C SER A 113 -17.47 -37.97 17.41
N LYS A 114 -17.89 -38.29 16.17
CA LYS A 114 -18.67 -37.40 15.31
C LYS A 114 -19.98 -36.96 15.96
N GLU A 115 -20.54 -37.78 16.85
CA GLU A 115 -21.77 -37.50 17.59
C GLU A 115 -21.57 -36.35 18.60
N ASP A 116 -20.46 -36.34 19.33
CA ASP A 116 -20.18 -35.33 20.35
C ASP A 116 -19.92 -33.96 19.73
N ALA A 117 -19.23 -33.92 18.59
CA ALA A 117 -19.02 -32.70 17.82
C ALA A 117 -20.36 -32.09 17.33
N ALA A 118 -21.32 -32.94 16.93
CA ALA A 118 -22.64 -32.49 16.52
C ALA A 118 -23.47 -31.94 17.70
N LEU A 119 -23.36 -32.55 18.89
CA LEU A 119 -24.00 -32.05 20.11
C LEU A 119 -23.45 -30.66 20.50
N LEU A 120 -22.13 -30.44 20.41
CA LEU A 120 -21.52 -29.15 20.69
C LEU A 120 -21.98 -28.03 19.74
N VAL A 121 -22.12 -28.33 18.45
CA VAL A 121 -22.66 -27.36 17.47
C VAL A 121 -24.14 -27.06 17.74
N THR A 122 -24.90 -28.07 18.16
CA THR A 122 -26.32 -27.89 18.50
C THR A 122 -26.48 -27.02 19.74
N LEU A 123 -25.67 -27.25 20.78
CA LEU A 123 -25.65 -26.44 21.99
C LEU A 123 -25.20 -25.00 21.72
N SER A 124 -24.13 -24.79 20.95
CA SER A 124 -23.66 -23.43 20.63
C SER A 124 -24.70 -22.62 19.85
N LYS A 125 -25.40 -23.25 18.91
CA LYS A 125 -26.49 -22.63 18.14
C LYS A 125 -27.69 -22.26 19.01
N ALA A 126 -27.99 -23.07 20.03
CA ALA A 126 -29.05 -22.77 20.99
C ALA A 126 -28.67 -21.57 21.89
N LEU A 127 -27.40 -21.46 22.29
CA LEU A 127 -26.89 -20.39 23.16
C LEU A 127 -26.75 -19.03 22.46
N VAL A 128 -26.46 -19.00 21.15
CA VAL A 128 -26.28 -17.73 20.40
C VAL A 128 -27.62 -17.02 20.10
N ARG A 129 -28.77 -17.64 20.37
CA ARG A 129 -30.09 -17.16 19.91
C ARG A 129 -30.80 -16.14 20.81
N GLU A 130 -30.12 -15.41 21.68
CA GLU A 130 -30.73 -14.33 22.47
C GLU A 130 -30.05 -12.97 22.26
N GLU A 131 -30.72 -12.11 21.48
CA GLU A 131 -31.12 -10.71 21.76
C GLU A 131 -31.32 -9.95 20.44
N PRO A 132 -32.57 -9.58 20.08
CA PRO A 132 -32.85 -8.81 18.86
C PRO A 132 -32.39 -7.36 19.03
N GLN A 133 -31.21 -7.02 18.49
CA GLN A 133 -30.79 -5.63 18.40
C GLN A 133 -31.66 -4.86 17.39
N SER A 134 -32.46 -3.97 17.96
CA SER A 134 -33.23 -2.92 17.32
C SER A 134 -32.41 -2.12 16.29
N ALA A 135 -33.11 -1.77 15.23
CA ALA A 135 -32.70 -0.93 14.12
C ALA A 135 -32.35 0.53 14.50
N ALA A 136 -31.83 1.25 13.50
CA ALA A 136 -31.47 2.69 13.39
C ALA A 136 -29.98 2.99 13.69
N THR A 137 -29.20 3.68 12.87
CA THR A 137 -29.48 4.91 12.10
C THR A 137 -28.38 5.05 11.02
N GLY A 138 -28.67 5.12 9.71
CA GLY A 138 -29.03 6.37 9.04
C GLY A 138 -27.79 7.23 8.74
N ALA A 139 -27.14 6.99 7.60
CA ALA A 139 -26.01 7.77 7.10
C ALA A 139 -26.40 9.24 6.85
N LYS A 140 -26.11 10.13 7.80
CA LYS A 140 -26.19 11.58 7.56
C LYS A 140 -25.02 12.00 6.66
N LYS A 141 -25.32 12.31 5.41
CA LYS A 141 -24.42 13.04 4.50
C LYS A 141 -24.07 14.38 5.16
N LEU A 142 -22.79 14.66 5.35
CA LEU A 142 -22.32 15.93 5.90
C LEU A 142 -22.80 17.10 5.00
N PRO A 143 -23.24 18.23 5.57
CA PRO A 143 -23.62 19.40 4.80
C PRO A 143 -22.38 19.98 4.12
N VAL A 144 -22.50 20.34 2.84
CA VAL A 144 -21.46 21.04 2.10
C VAL A 144 -21.29 22.40 2.75
N PRO A 145 -20.08 22.79 3.19
CA PRO A 145 -19.87 24.13 3.74
C PRO A 145 -20.15 25.15 2.63
N ASP A 146 -21.11 26.03 2.89
CA ASP A 146 -21.45 27.17 2.04
C ASP A 146 -20.29 28.19 2.08
N LEU A 147 -19.28 27.91 1.27
CA LEU A 147 -18.15 28.81 1.03
C LEU A 147 -18.64 29.88 0.07
N ALA A 148 -18.88 31.08 0.60
CA ALA A 148 -19.08 32.27 -0.22
C ALA A 148 -17.98 32.34 -1.31
N PRO A 149 -18.32 32.74 -2.55
CA PRO A 149 -17.35 32.83 -3.63
C PRO A 149 -16.20 33.74 -3.17
N HIS A 150 -14.99 33.20 -3.23
CA HIS A 150 -13.78 33.96 -2.90
C HIS A 150 -13.64 35.12 -3.89
N PRO A 151 -13.21 36.32 -3.43
CA PRO A 151 -13.10 37.48 -4.30
C PRO A 151 -12.06 37.21 -5.39
N ALA A 152 -12.31 37.76 -6.59
CA ALA A 152 -11.38 37.65 -7.71
C ALA A 152 -9.98 38.13 -7.31
N SER A 153 -8.94 37.47 -7.82
CA SER A 153 -7.55 37.83 -7.48
C SER A 153 -7.29 39.30 -7.82
N ALA A 154 -6.90 40.10 -6.82
CA ALA A 154 -6.65 41.54 -6.97
C ALA A 154 -5.50 41.89 -7.93
N PHE A 155 -4.72 40.90 -8.37
CA PHE A 155 -3.59 41.09 -9.25
C PHE A 155 -3.97 40.76 -10.71
N PRO A 156 -3.74 41.67 -11.67
CA PRO A 156 -3.93 41.36 -13.08
C PRO A 156 -2.97 40.24 -13.52
N PRO A 157 -3.38 39.38 -14.48
CA PRO A 157 -2.52 38.34 -14.99
C PRO A 157 -1.22 38.94 -15.56
N ARG A 158 -0.09 38.35 -15.17
CA ARG A 158 1.24 38.79 -15.62
C ARG A 158 1.31 38.69 -17.15
N ARG A 159 1.44 39.84 -17.83
CA ARG A 159 1.60 39.90 -19.29
C ARG A 159 2.98 39.36 -19.65
N VAL A 160 3.05 38.11 -20.12
CA VAL A 160 4.30 37.55 -20.67
C VAL A 160 4.50 38.07 -22.10
N PRO A 161 5.69 38.58 -22.47
CA PRO A 161 5.96 38.97 -23.85
C PRO A 161 6.01 37.72 -24.73
N ARG A 162 5.21 37.71 -25.80
CA ARG A 162 5.31 36.69 -26.86
C ARG A 162 6.67 36.85 -27.54
N THR A 163 7.51 35.84 -27.43
CA THR A 163 8.78 35.80 -28.16
C THR A 163 8.47 35.66 -29.65
N THR A 164 8.72 36.72 -30.42
CA THR A 164 8.69 36.65 -31.88
C THR A 164 9.92 35.85 -32.33
N GLY A 165 9.71 34.60 -32.76
CA GLY A 165 10.75 33.76 -33.34
C GLY A 165 11.38 34.45 -34.55
N LYS A 166 12.64 34.87 -34.42
CA LYS A 166 13.43 35.48 -35.49
C LYS A 166 13.93 34.35 -36.40
N ALA A 167 13.24 34.13 -37.52
CA ALA A 167 13.74 33.31 -38.61
C ALA A 167 14.99 33.99 -39.21
N ARG A 168 16.18 33.46 -38.93
CA ARG A 168 17.42 33.91 -39.55
C ARG A 168 17.61 33.11 -40.85
N GLY A 169 17.35 33.78 -41.97
CA GLY A 169 17.47 33.22 -43.31
C GLY A 169 18.87 32.69 -43.60
N LYS A 170 18.92 31.59 -44.34
CA LYS A 170 20.14 31.01 -44.90
C LYS A 170 20.63 31.94 -46.00
N THR A 171 21.79 32.56 -45.84
CA THR A 171 22.50 33.19 -46.97
C THR A 171 23.18 32.07 -47.76
N ALA A 172 22.78 31.93 -49.03
CA ALA A 172 23.44 31.09 -50.01
C ALA A 172 24.00 31.98 -51.13
N VAL A 173 25.13 31.54 -51.71
CA VAL A 173 25.71 31.96 -53.01
C VAL A 173 26.42 33.34 -52.96
N ARG A 174 27.63 33.55 -53.49
CA ARG A 174 28.34 32.98 -54.64
C ARG A 174 29.84 32.90 -54.40
#